data_AF-A0A6P4FLP6-F1
#
_entry.id   AF-A0A6P4FLP6-F1
#
_cell.length_a   1.000
_cell.length_b   1.000
_cell.length_c   1.000
_cell.angle_alpha   90.00
_cell.angle_beta   90.00
_cell.angle_gamma   90.00
#
_symmetry.space_group_name_H-M   'P 1'
#
loop_
_entity.id
_entity.type
_entity.pdbx_description
1 polymer ?
#
loop_
_entity_poly.entity_id
_entity_poly.type
_entity_poly.pdbx_seq_one_letter_code
_entity_poly.pdbx_strand_id
1 'polypeptide(L)'
;MYRFAGSLLILAALALGTYSAAIEGSIDFYKLYDNPEAHVSLKNKATTADRTALHGYPSEHHHILTADGYILGVFRIPYSHKLQNQNEKRPIVFLQHGLTSCSDAWILQGPNDSLPYLLADAGYDVWMGNARGTSYSRNHTKLSPDHPSFWKFSWHEIALYDITAIIDYALNTENGRGQEAIHYVGHSQGTTVFFALMSWLPEYNDKIKTAHLFAPVAIMKNLSSPLVRYLGPYLGHKNAYSTIFGSQEFLPHNEFVMALFFNICQPDVVLRPVCESAMKTLYSGGRVNMTAMPEAMATHPAGCSTDQMLHYLQEQQSGYFRQFDHGTKKNLEVYGSEEPPEYLVEQRCVTP
;
A
#
# COMPACT_ATOMS: atom_id res chain seq x y z
N MET A 1 4.08 -5.39 28.50
CA MET A 1 3.27 -5.43 29.75
C MET A 1 2.54 -4.10 29.85
N TYR A 2 1.27 -3.92 29.56
CA TYR A 2 0.11 -4.75 29.83
C TYR A 2 -0.80 -4.86 28.59
N ARG A 3 -1.11 -6.10 28.22
CA ARG A 3 -2.30 -6.52 27.47
C ARG A 3 -2.29 -6.11 25.98
N PHE A 4 -2.02 -7.00 25.02
CA PHE A 4 -2.81 -8.22 24.73
C PHE A 4 -4.36 -8.05 24.79
N ALA A 5 -4.91 -6.89 25.19
CA ALA A 5 -6.34 -6.64 25.32
C ALA A 5 -6.94 -5.90 24.12
N GLY A 6 -6.17 -5.06 23.42
CA GLY A 6 -6.67 -4.33 22.24
C GLY A 6 -6.88 -5.25 21.03
N SER A 7 -5.94 -6.15 20.76
CA SER A 7 -6.02 -7.12 19.66
C SER A 7 -7.15 -8.13 19.86
N LEU A 8 -7.48 -8.46 21.12
CA LEU A 8 -8.64 -9.28 21.49
C LEU A 8 -9.98 -8.52 21.36
N LEU A 9 -9.98 -7.19 21.54
CA LEU A 9 -11.21 -6.37 21.49
C LEU A 9 -11.71 -6.09 20.06
N ILE A 10 -10.84 -6.09 19.04
CA ILE A 10 -11.25 -5.97 17.63
C ILE A 10 -11.59 -7.33 17.02
N LEU A 11 -10.90 -8.41 17.42
CA LEU A 11 -11.37 -9.78 17.18
C LEU A 11 -12.75 -10.02 17.82
N ALA A 12 -13.01 -9.44 19.00
CA ALA A 12 -14.35 -9.45 19.63
C ALA A 12 -15.38 -8.56 18.91
N ALA A 13 -14.98 -7.48 18.22
CA ALA A 13 -15.90 -6.62 17.45
C ALA A 13 -16.29 -7.23 16.09
N LEU A 14 -15.36 -7.92 15.42
CA LEU A 14 -15.64 -8.70 14.21
C LEU A 14 -16.43 -9.98 14.51
N ALA A 15 -16.43 -10.44 15.77
CA ALA A 15 -17.24 -11.55 16.25
C ALA A 15 -18.65 -11.16 16.75
N LEU A 16 -19.00 -9.88 16.97
CA LEU A 16 -20.26 -9.51 17.64
C LEU A 16 -21.14 -8.44 16.97
N GLY A 17 -20.62 -7.58 16.08
CA GLY A 17 -21.36 -6.37 15.70
C GLY A 17 -22.47 -6.57 14.67
N THR A 18 -22.24 -7.35 13.62
CA THR A 18 -23.14 -7.35 12.47
C THR A 18 -23.19 -8.71 11.78
N TYR A 19 -24.33 -9.36 11.95
CA TYR A 19 -24.82 -10.53 11.22
C TYR A 19 -24.50 -11.92 11.78
N SER A 20 -24.94 -12.17 13.02
CA SER A 20 -25.64 -13.41 13.41
C SER A 20 -26.89 -13.73 12.54
N ALA A 21 -26.85 -13.39 11.25
CA ALA A 21 -27.96 -13.51 10.31
C ALA A 21 -27.49 -13.93 8.90
N ALA A 22 -26.21 -14.30 8.72
CA ALA A 22 -25.69 -14.82 7.44
C ALA A 22 -25.43 -16.34 7.44
N ILE A 23 -25.64 -17.04 8.56
CA ILE A 23 -25.46 -18.50 8.65
C ILE A 23 -26.76 -19.12 9.15
N GLU A 24 -27.58 -19.63 8.24
CA GLU A 24 -28.59 -20.64 8.59
C GLU A 24 -27.86 -21.96 8.89
N GLY A 25 -27.37 -22.10 10.11
CA GLY A 25 -26.69 -23.30 10.59
C GLY A 25 -25.68 -23.00 11.69
N SER A 26 -25.80 -23.68 12.84
CA SER A 26 -24.79 -23.63 13.89
C SER A 26 -23.52 -24.34 13.41
N ILE A 27 -22.45 -23.59 13.14
CA ILE A 27 -21.12 -24.17 12.90
C ILE A 27 -20.58 -24.68 14.25
N ASP A 28 -20.41 -25.99 14.36
CA ASP A 28 -19.80 -26.63 15.53
C ASP A 28 -18.27 -26.52 15.46
N PHE A 29 -17.74 -25.43 16.02
CA PHE A 29 -16.30 -25.15 16.06
C PHE A 29 -15.48 -26.24 16.77
N TYR A 30 -16.09 -27.02 17.67
CA TYR A 30 -15.40 -28.09 18.40
C TYR A 30 -15.04 -29.26 17.47
N LYS A 31 -15.89 -29.60 16.50
CA LYS A 31 -15.61 -30.65 15.49
C LYS A 31 -14.53 -30.27 14.48
N LEU A 32 -14.32 -28.97 14.24
CA LEU A 32 -13.23 -28.46 13.40
C LEU A 32 -11.87 -28.50 14.10
N TYR A 33 -11.88 -28.30 15.42
CA TYR A 33 -10.68 -28.30 16.26
C TYR A 33 -10.17 -29.71 16.58
N ASP A 34 -11.08 -30.67 16.76
CA ASP A 34 -10.78 -32.03 17.21
C ASP A 34 -10.90 -33.07 16.07
N ASN A 35 -10.36 -32.72 14.90
CA ASN A 35 -10.23 -33.65 13.77
C ASN A 35 -8.80 -34.22 13.73
N PRO A 36 -8.57 -35.49 14.15
CA PRO A 36 -7.24 -36.09 14.19
C PRO A 36 -6.60 -36.32 12.81
N GLU A 37 -7.37 -36.20 11.71
CA GLU A 37 -6.87 -36.24 10.33
C GLU A 37 -6.60 -34.85 9.74
N ALA A 38 -6.95 -33.77 10.44
CA ALA A 38 -6.74 -32.40 9.96
C ALA A 38 -5.27 -31.98 10.08
N HIS A 39 -4.48 -32.31 9.07
CA HIS A 39 -3.16 -31.72 8.87
C HIS A 39 -3.30 -30.32 8.25
N VAL A 40 -3.35 -29.28 9.08
CA VAL A 40 -3.28 -27.90 8.59
C VAL A 40 -1.84 -27.59 8.18
N SER A 41 -1.53 -27.74 6.89
CA SER A 41 -0.32 -27.17 6.30
C SER A 41 -0.65 -25.81 5.68
N LEU A 42 0.01 -24.76 6.15
CA LEU A 42 -0.18 -23.42 5.57
C LEU A 42 0.60 -23.36 4.25
N LYS A 43 -0.09 -23.05 3.15
CA LYS A 43 0.58 -22.77 1.87
C LYS A 43 1.37 -21.47 2.00
N ASN A 44 2.59 -21.46 1.46
CA ASN A 44 3.39 -20.24 1.34
C ASN A 44 2.70 -19.27 0.38
N LYS A 45 2.67 -17.99 0.75
CA LYS A 45 2.16 -16.90 -0.08
C LYS A 45 3.09 -16.72 -1.30
N ALA A 46 2.55 -16.77 -2.51
CA ALA A 46 3.30 -16.38 -3.71
C ALA A 46 3.66 -14.89 -3.65
N THR A 47 4.79 -14.50 -4.23
CA THR A 47 5.18 -13.10 -4.40
C THR A 47 4.65 -12.52 -5.71
N THR A 48 4.75 -11.20 -5.88
CA THR A 48 4.48 -10.56 -7.17
C THR A 48 5.34 -11.17 -8.28
N ALA A 49 6.61 -11.49 -7.97
CA ALA A 49 7.49 -12.14 -8.92
C ALA A 49 7.03 -13.55 -9.29
N ASP A 50 6.61 -14.36 -8.30
CA ASP A 50 6.14 -15.74 -8.54
C ASP A 50 4.89 -15.76 -9.42
N ARG A 51 3.92 -14.88 -9.14
CA ARG A 51 2.69 -14.75 -9.95
C ARG A 51 2.98 -14.31 -11.38
N THR A 52 3.92 -13.37 -11.54
CA THR A 52 4.37 -12.90 -12.85
C THR A 52 5.01 -14.04 -13.66
N ALA A 53 5.93 -14.77 -13.03
CA ALA A 53 6.63 -15.89 -13.66
C ALA A 53 5.67 -17.05 -13.99
N LEU A 54 4.68 -17.32 -13.14
CA LEU A 54 3.64 -18.33 -13.36
C LEU A 54 2.87 -18.10 -14.67
N HIS A 55 2.72 -16.85 -15.10
CA HIS A 55 2.06 -16.48 -16.36
C HIS A 55 3.03 -16.35 -17.54
N GLY A 56 4.28 -16.78 -17.40
CA GLY A 56 5.28 -16.81 -18.48
C GLY A 56 5.91 -15.46 -18.80
N TYR A 57 5.67 -14.43 -17.99
CA TYR A 57 6.36 -13.14 -18.14
C TYR A 57 7.74 -13.17 -17.46
N PRO A 58 8.76 -12.53 -18.05
CA PRO A 58 9.99 -12.25 -17.33
C PRO A 58 9.68 -11.42 -16.08
N SER A 59 10.35 -11.74 -14.99
CA SER A 59 10.04 -11.23 -13.67
C SER A 59 11.33 -10.91 -12.93
N GLU A 60 11.53 -9.63 -12.63
CA GLU A 60 12.70 -9.14 -11.90
C GLU A 60 12.27 -8.57 -10.54
N HIS A 61 13.12 -8.76 -9.53
CA HIS A 61 12.93 -8.20 -8.18
C HIS A 61 14.18 -7.42 -7.77
N HIS A 62 14.03 -6.10 -7.67
CA HIS A 62 15.09 -5.15 -7.38
C HIS A 62 15.02 -4.70 -5.92
N HIS A 63 16.18 -4.50 -5.31
CA HIS A 63 16.31 -3.92 -3.98
C HIS A 63 16.92 -2.52 -4.11
N ILE A 64 16.12 -1.50 -3.90
CA ILE A 64 16.49 -0.10 -4.17
C ILE A 64 16.71 0.61 -2.84
N LEU A 65 17.92 1.17 -2.66
CA LEU A 65 18.29 1.93 -1.47
C LEU A 65 17.82 3.38 -1.59
N THR A 66 17.06 3.85 -0.61
CA THR A 66 16.67 5.27 -0.49
C THR A 66 17.76 6.10 0.17
N ALA A 67 17.73 7.42 -0.03
CA ALA A 67 18.73 8.33 0.54
C ALA A 67 18.76 8.31 2.08
N ASP A 68 17.63 8.02 2.73
CA ASP A 68 17.51 7.91 4.17
C ASP A 68 17.70 6.47 4.71
N GLY A 69 17.97 5.51 3.83
CA GLY A 69 18.50 4.19 4.20
C GLY A 69 17.50 3.04 4.22
N TYR A 70 16.26 3.24 3.79
CA TYR A 70 15.31 2.14 3.54
C TYR A 70 15.72 1.36 2.29
N ILE A 71 15.39 0.07 2.27
CA ILE A 71 15.63 -0.81 1.13
C ILE A 71 14.27 -1.30 0.63
N LEU A 72 13.90 -0.86 -0.58
CA LEU A 72 12.60 -1.10 -1.18
C LEU A 72 12.66 -2.32 -2.10
N GLY A 73 11.72 -3.25 -1.96
CA GLY A 73 11.53 -4.37 -2.90
C GLY A 73 10.62 -3.96 -4.04
N VAL A 74 11.15 -3.83 -5.25
CA VAL A 74 10.42 -3.34 -6.43
C VAL A 74 10.43 -4.40 -7.51
N PHE A 75 9.25 -4.69 -8.07
CA PHE A 75 9.11 -5.71 -9.10
C PHE A 75 9.05 -5.08 -10.49
N ARG A 76 9.52 -5.82 -11.48
CA ARG A 76 9.54 -5.37 -12.87
C ARG A 76 9.16 -6.48 -13.84
N ILE A 77 8.34 -6.13 -14.83
CA ILE A 77 8.08 -6.91 -16.04
C ILE A 77 8.79 -6.18 -17.19
N PRO A 78 10.01 -6.59 -17.58
CA PRO A 78 10.83 -5.82 -18.51
C PRO A 78 10.31 -5.82 -19.95
N TYR A 79 9.59 -6.88 -20.35
CA TYR A 79 8.99 -7.06 -21.67
C TYR A 79 7.93 -8.17 -21.65
N SER A 80 7.10 -8.24 -22.70
CA SER A 80 6.16 -9.35 -22.91
C SER A 80 6.79 -10.50 -23.69
N HIS A 81 6.51 -11.72 -23.26
CA HIS A 81 6.87 -12.94 -24.01
C HIS A 81 6.16 -13.05 -25.37
N LYS A 82 5.16 -12.20 -25.65
CA LYS A 82 4.38 -12.19 -26.89
C LYS A 82 4.95 -11.29 -28.00
N LEU A 83 5.81 -10.33 -27.65
CA LEU A 83 6.20 -9.25 -28.57
C LEU A 83 7.60 -9.40 -29.19
N GLN A 84 8.41 -10.36 -28.72
CA GLN A 84 9.82 -10.56 -29.15
C GLN A 84 10.68 -9.28 -29.11
N ASN A 85 10.32 -8.32 -28.25
CA ASN A 85 10.90 -6.98 -28.23
C ASN A 85 11.94 -6.80 -27.11
N GLN A 86 12.53 -7.87 -26.56
CA GLN A 86 13.46 -7.79 -25.42
C GLN A 86 14.70 -6.91 -25.66
N ASN A 87 15.11 -6.73 -26.92
CA ASN A 87 16.28 -5.94 -27.31
C ASN A 87 15.93 -4.51 -27.75
N GLU A 88 14.65 -4.15 -27.77
CA GLU A 88 14.22 -2.79 -28.14
C GLU A 88 14.33 -1.83 -26.95
N LYS A 89 14.09 -0.54 -27.17
CA LYS A 89 13.95 0.42 -26.08
C LYS A 89 12.47 0.64 -25.80
N ARG A 90 12.03 0.32 -24.58
CA ARG A 90 10.61 0.29 -24.20
C ARG A 90 10.28 1.46 -23.26
N PRO A 91 9.18 2.20 -23.48
CA PRO A 91 8.78 3.26 -22.57
C PRO A 91 8.50 2.70 -21.17
N ILE A 92 9.01 3.38 -20.15
CA ILE A 92 8.86 2.96 -18.76
C ILE A 92 7.49 3.40 -18.23
N VAL A 93 6.75 2.46 -17.61
CA VAL A 93 5.59 2.75 -16.76
C VAL A 93 5.92 2.33 -15.33
N PHE A 94 5.64 3.21 -14.37
CA PHE A 94 5.72 2.93 -12.94
C PHE A 94 4.34 2.95 -12.28
N LEU A 95 3.98 1.86 -11.60
CA LEU A 95 2.73 1.71 -10.86
C LEU A 95 2.97 1.76 -9.34
N GLN A 96 2.29 2.68 -8.66
CA GLN A 96 2.37 2.85 -7.21
C GLN A 96 1.03 2.56 -6.53
N HIS A 97 1.05 1.61 -5.60
CA HIS A 97 -0.11 1.18 -4.83
C HIS A 97 -0.59 2.23 -3.81
N GLY A 98 -1.77 1.98 -3.22
CA GLY A 98 -2.38 2.83 -2.21
C GLY A 98 -1.98 2.49 -0.76
N LEU A 99 -2.66 3.13 0.20
CA LEU A 99 -2.41 2.94 1.62
C LEU A 99 -2.66 1.47 2.03
N THR A 100 -1.79 0.90 2.86
CA THR A 100 -1.84 -0.51 3.34
C THR A 100 -1.76 -1.59 2.25
N SER A 101 -1.42 -1.22 1.02
CA SER A 101 -1.34 -2.12 -0.14
C SER A 101 0.10 -2.45 -0.53
N CYS A 102 0.27 -3.25 -1.58
CA CYS A 102 1.56 -3.62 -2.17
C CYS A 102 1.40 -3.89 -3.68
N SER A 103 2.49 -4.23 -4.36
CA SER A 103 2.53 -4.53 -5.81
C SER A 103 1.56 -5.63 -6.24
N ASP A 104 1.23 -6.58 -5.36
CA ASP A 104 0.29 -7.65 -5.67
C ASP A 104 -1.08 -7.13 -6.12
N ALA A 105 -1.54 -5.98 -5.57
CA ALA A 105 -2.83 -5.39 -5.93
C ALA A 105 -3.04 -5.19 -7.43
N TRP A 106 -1.95 -5.00 -8.18
CA TRP A 106 -2.00 -4.77 -9.62
C TRP A 106 -2.13 -6.05 -10.44
N ILE A 107 -1.69 -7.19 -9.93
CA ILE A 107 -1.49 -8.43 -10.71
C ILE A 107 -2.46 -9.58 -10.37
N LEU A 108 -3.24 -9.43 -9.28
CA LEU A 108 -4.09 -10.50 -8.75
C LEU A 108 -5.19 -10.99 -9.70
N GLN A 109 -5.56 -10.22 -10.73
CA GLN A 109 -6.59 -10.64 -11.69
C GLN A 109 -6.04 -11.51 -12.84
N GLY A 110 -4.72 -11.65 -12.95
CA GLY A 110 -4.09 -12.44 -14.00
C GLY A 110 -3.94 -11.70 -15.34
N PRO A 111 -3.34 -12.34 -16.35
CA PRO A 111 -2.75 -11.66 -17.51
C PRO A 111 -3.74 -10.97 -18.45
N ASN A 112 -5.02 -11.32 -18.40
CA ASN A 112 -6.04 -10.74 -19.28
C ASN A 112 -6.67 -9.46 -18.72
N ASP A 113 -6.57 -9.23 -17.41
CA ASP A 113 -7.32 -8.17 -16.72
C ASP A 113 -6.43 -7.28 -15.83
N SER A 114 -5.24 -7.76 -15.46
CA SER A 114 -4.31 -6.99 -14.64
C SER A 114 -3.44 -6.04 -15.47
N LEU A 115 -3.50 -4.75 -15.11
CA LEU A 115 -2.88 -3.65 -15.82
C LEU A 115 -1.38 -3.85 -16.15
N PRO A 116 -0.52 -4.37 -15.25
CA PRO A 116 0.89 -4.60 -15.59
C PRO A 116 1.10 -5.54 -16.77
N TYR A 117 0.31 -6.61 -16.88
CA TYR A 117 0.41 -7.55 -17.99
C TYR A 117 -0.07 -6.92 -19.30
N LEU A 118 -1.20 -6.20 -19.25
CA LEU A 118 -1.74 -5.48 -20.41
C LEU A 118 -0.75 -4.43 -20.93
N LEU A 119 -0.04 -3.73 -20.04
CA LEU A 119 1.00 -2.78 -20.42
C LEU A 119 2.23 -3.46 -21.00
N ALA A 120 2.70 -4.57 -20.41
CA ALA A 120 3.81 -5.34 -20.96
C ALA A 120 3.46 -5.85 -22.37
N ASP A 121 2.24 -6.36 -22.58
CA ASP A 121 1.71 -6.80 -23.87
C ASP A 121 1.47 -5.66 -24.86
N ALA A 122 1.41 -4.42 -24.38
CA ALA A 122 1.38 -3.21 -25.19
C ALA A 122 2.79 -2.63 -25.47
N GLY A 123 3.86 -3.31 -25.01
CA GLY A 123 5.25 -2.95 -25.30
C GLY A 123 5.93 -2.05 -24.28
N TYR A 124 5.38 -1.90 -23.07
CA TYR A 124 5.99 -1.11 -22.00
C TYR A 124 6.97 -1.92 -21.14
N ASP A 125 7.93 -1.22 -20.53
CA ASP A 125 8.75 -1.72 -19.42
C ASP A 125 8.06 -1.34 -18.11
N VAL A 126 7.55 -2.33 -17.38
CA VAL A 126 6.59 -2.10 -16.29
C VAL A 126 7.23 -2.30 -14.93
N TRP A 127 7.23 -1.26 -14.11
CA TRP A 127 7.73 -1.25 -12.74
C TRP A 127 6.59 -1.15 -11.74
N MET A 128 6.63 -1.94 -10.67
CA MET A 128 5.63 -1.98 -9.61
C MET A 128 6.31 -1.71 -8.27
N GLY A 129 6.05 -0.53 -7.72
CA GLY A 129 6.68 -0.05 -6.49
C GLY A 129 6.05 -0.63 -5.24
N ASN A 130 6.84 -0.71 -4.18
CA ASN A 130 6.38 -0.99 -2.81
C ASN A 130 6.93 0.06 -1.87
N ALA A 131 6.04 0.78 -1.19
CA ALA A 131 6.41 1.81 -0.23
C ALA A 131 7.09 1.20 1.01
N ARG A 132 8.02 1.94 1.63
CA ARG A 132 8.66 1.57 2.90
C ARG A 132 7.66 1.07 3.95
N GLY A 133 8.06 0.04 4.70
CA GLY A 133 7.25 -0.58 5.74
C GLY A 133 6.21 -1.60 5.25
N THR A 134 5.94 -1.68 3.95
CA THR A 134 5.16 -2.79 3.37
C THR A 134 5.94 -4.11 3.43
N SER A 135 5.26 -5.24 3.23
CA SER A 135 5.84 -6.60 3.27
C SER A 135 7.05 -6.79 2.35
N TYR A 136 7.12 -6.07 1.22
CA TYR A 136 8.25 -6.11 0.29
C TYR A 136 9.34 -5.05 0.56
N SER A 137 9.09 -4.08 1.43
CA SER A 137 10.00 -2.95 1.68
C SER A 137 10.22 -2.73 3.19
N ARG A 138 10.37 -3.83 3.93
CA ARG A 138 10.57 -3.85 5.38
C ARG A 138 12.03 -4.07 5.77
N ASN A 139 12.93 -3.27 5.19
CA ASN A 139 14.36 -3.38 5.46
C ASN A 139 15.02 -2.00 5.47
N HIS A 140 16.09 -1.85 6.26
CA HIS A 140 16.83 -0.60 6.40
C HIS A 140 18.29 -0.89 6.76
N THR A 141 19.19 -0.03 6.30
CA THR A 141 20.65 -0.12 6.57
C THR A 141 21.06 -0.03 8.04
N LYS A 142 20.17 0.41 8.94
CA LYS A 142 20.50 0.75 10.35
C LYS A 142 19.35 0.47 11.32
N LEU A 143 18.11 0.68 10.91
CA LEU A 143 16.94 0.60 11.79
C LEU A 143 16.31 -0.79 11.73
N SER A 144 15.91 -1.32 12.88
CA SER A 144 15.11 -2.56 12.94
C SER A 144 13.62 -2.24 12.79
N PRO A 145 12.85 -3.02 12.01
CA PRO A 145 11.39 -2.94 11.97
C PRO A 145 10.71 -3.13 13.34
N ASP A 146 11.40 -3.71 14.32
CA ASP A 146 10.88 -3.85 15.68
C ASP A 146 10.98 -2.56 16.51
N HIS A 147 11.66 -1.53 16.00
CA HIS A 147 11.89 -0.27 16.69
C HIS A 147 11.02 0.87 16.13
N PRO A 148 10.38 1.71 16.96
CA PRO A 148 9.54 2.83 16.51
C PRO A 148 10.21 3.79 15.51
N SER A 149 11.54 3.95 15.60
CA SER A 149 12.30 4.78 14.65
C SER A 149 12.19 4.31 13.20
N PHE A 150 12.03 3.01 12.95
CA PHE A 150 11.77 2.48 11.60
C PHE A 150 10.39 2.90 11.07
N TRP A 151 9.43 3.17 11.94
CA TRP A 151 8.07 3.54 11.55
C TRP A 151 7.84 5.04 11.57
N LYS A 152 8.88 5.85 11.80
CA LYS A 152 8.78 7.31 11.86
C LYS A 152 8.82 7.92 10.46
N PHE A 153 7.78 7.66 9.67
CA PHE A 153 7.59 8.19 8.33
C PHE A 153 6.10 8.29 8.00
N SER A 154 5.75 9.25 7.15
CA SER A 154 4.43 9.41 6.56
C SER A 154 4.52 9.26 5.02
N TRP A 155 3.47 9.62 4.30
CA TRP A 155 3.49 9.64 2.84
C TRP A 155 4.42 10.73 2.26
N HIS A 156 4.84 11.73 3.05
CA HIS A 156 5.85 12.71 2.63
C HIS A 156 7.19 12.03 2.30
N GLU A 157 7.69 11.20 3.22
CA GLU A 157 8.94 10.47 3.03
C GLU A 157 8.85 9.48 1.87
N ILE A 158 7.68 8.83 1.69
CA ILE A 158 7.45 7.97 0.52
C ILE A 158 7.61 8.79 -0.76
N ALA A 159 6.99 9.98 -0.85
CA ALA A 159 7.10 10.85 -2.02
C ALA A 159 8.56 11.26 -2.31
N LEU A 160 9.27 11.73 -1.29
CA LEU A 160 10.59 12.35 -1.49
C LEU A 160 11.75 11.37 -1.59
N TYR A 161 11.63 10.18 -0.99
CA TYR A 161 12.74 9.23 -0.90
C TYR A 161 12.45 7.91 -1.61
N ASP A 162 11.21 7.40 -1.56
CA ASP A 162 10.89 6.13 -2.21
C ASP A 162 10.65 6.35 -3.70
N ILE A 163 9.70 7.22 -4.04
CA ILE A 163 9.30 7.45 -5.43
C ILE A 163 10.46 7.99 -6.26
N THR A 164 11.22 8.95 -5.71
CA THR A 164 12.41 9.51 -6.36
C THR A 164 13.47 8.44 -6.62
N ALA A 165 13.80 7.61 -5.63
CA ALA A 165 14.78 6.54 -5.77
C ALA A 165 14.35 5.51 -6.82
N ILE A 166 13.07 5.16 -6.89
CA ILE A 166 12.55 4.21 -7.88
C ILE A 166 12.61 4.81 -9.30
N ILE A 167 12.17 6.06 -9.47
CA ILE A 167 12.23 6.76 -10.77
C ILE A 167 13.67 6.81 -11.27
N ASP A 168 14.59 7.26 -10.41
CA ASP A 168 16.00 7.39 -10.77
C ASP A 168 16.65 6.04 -11.04
N TYR A 169 16.31 5.01 -10.27
CA TYR A 169 16.78 3.66 -10.52
C TYR A 169 16.31 3.16 -11.89
N ALA A 170 15.02 3.30 -12.21
CA ALA A 170 14.43 2.86 -13.47
C ALA A 170 15.07 3.57 -14.68
N LEU A 171 15.25 4.89 -14.60
CA LEU A 171 15.90 5.70 -15.65
C LEU A 171 17.39 5.40 -15.82
N ASN A 172 18.07 4.88 -14.78
CA ASN A 172 19.48 4.52 -14.85
C ASN A 172 19.75 3.07 -15.31
N THR A 173 18.70 2.24 -15.42
CA THR A 173 18.82 0.88 -16.00
C THR A 173 19.20 0.93 -17.48
N GLU A 174 19.60 -0.21 -18.04
CA GLU A 174 19.94 -0.31 -19.47
C GLU A 174 18.78 0.16 -20.37
N ASN A 175 17.54 -0.24 -20.09
CA ASN A 175 16.37 0.23 -20.84
C ASN A 175 16.09 1.72 -20.63
N GLY A 176 16.31 2.21 -19.40
CA GLY A 176 16.05 3.60 -19.02
C GLY A 176 17.06 4.60 -19.57
N ARG A 177 18.31 4.21 -19.80
CA ARG A 177 19.37 5.12 -20.25
C ARG A 177 18.97 5.87 -21.53
N GLY A 178 18.95 7.19 -21.46
CA GLY A 178 18.53 8.08 -22.53
C GLY A 178 17.01 8.14 -22.74
N GLN A 179 16.21 7.67 -21.79
CA GLN A 179 14.83 8.14 -21.59
C GLN A 179 14.90 9.29 -20.59
N GLU A 180 14.16 10.36 -20.85
CA GLU A 180 14.15 11.54 -19.98
C GLU A 180 13.04 11.46 -18.93
N ALA A 181 11.96 10.73 -19.24
CA ALA A 181 10.75 10.69 -18.42
C ALA A 181 10.04 9.33 -18.48
N ILE A 182 9.24 9.04 -17.46
CA ILE A 182 8.44 7.81 -17.32
C ILE A 182 6.94 8.12 -17.31
N HIS A 183 6.11 7.12 -17.56
CA HIS A 183 4.68 7.18 -17.30
C HIS A 183 4.39 6.75 -15.85
N TYR A 184 3.61 7.52 -15.11
CA TYR A 184 3.23 7.23 -13.73
C TYR A 184 1.78 6.75 -13.65
N VAL A 185 1.53 5.72 -12.84
CA VAL A 185 0.19 5.25 -12.49
C VAL A 185 0.10 5.15 -10.98
N GLY A 186 -0.83 5.89 -10.36
CA GLY A 186 -1.03 5.87 -8.91
C GLY A 186 -2.45 5.47 -8.55
N HIS A 187 -2.61 4.71 -7.46
CA HIS A 187 -3.92 4.46 -6.86
C HIS A 187 -3.98 4.97 -5.41
N SER A 188 -5.03 5.69 -5.04
CA SER A 188 -5.27 6.15 -3.66
C SER A 188 -4.05 6.92 -3.11
N GLN A 189 -3.39 6.46 -2.03
CA GLN A 189 -2.14 7.09 -1.53
C GLN A 189 -1.03 7.18 -2.59
N GLY A 190 -1.00 6.28 -3.57
CA GLY A 190 -0.09 6.39 -4.72
C GLY A 190 -0.28 7.66 -5.53
N THR A 191 -1.45 8.30 -5.46
CA THR A 191 -1.71 9.63 -6.03
C THR A 191 -1.31 10.76 -5.08
N THR A 192 -1.48 10.57 -3.76
CA THR A 192 -1.02 11.53 -2.73
C THR A 192 0.48 11.75 -2.82
N VAL A 193 1.25 10.67 -2.89
CA VAL A 193 2.71 10.75 -2.99
C VAL A 193 3.16 11.37 -4.32
N PHE A 194 2.39 11.16 -5.40
CA PHE A 194 2.61 11.84 -6.68
C PHE A 194 2.43 13.35 -6.54
N PHE A 195 1.29 13.82 -6.00
CA PHE A 195 1.05 15.25 -5.81
C PHE A 195 2.07 15.91 -4.87
N ALA A 196 2.44 15.22 -3.80
CA ALA A 196 3.48 15.69 -2.87
C ALA A 196 4.83 15.84 -3.58
N LEU A 197 5.25 14.83 -4.37
CA LEU A 197 6.50 14.87 -5.11
C LEU A 197 6.53 16.01 -6.13
N MET A 198 5.54 16.09 -7.02
CA MET A 198 5.49 17.10 -8.08
C MET A 198 5.40 18.53 -7.54
N SER A 199 4.76 18.70 -6.38
CA SER A 199 4.74 20.00 -5.71
C SER A 199 6.07 20.33 -5.04
N TRP A 200 6.73 19.36 -4.41
CA TRP A 200 7.83 19.62 -3.49
C TRP A 200 9.20 19.60 -4.17
N LEU A 201 9.38 18.75 -5.19
CA LEU A 201 10.60 18.63 -5.99
C LEU A 201 10.27 18.85 -7.48
N PRO A 202 10.10 20.11 -7.93
CA PRO A 202 9.70 20.43 -9.30
C PRO A 202 10.63 19.86 -10.37
N GLU A 203 11.90 19.59 -10.05
CA GLU A 203 12.85 18.93 -10.94
C GLU A 203 12.45 17.49 -11.33
N TYR A 204 11.55 16.84 -10.57
CA TYR A 204 10.99 15.55 -10.95
C TYR A 204 9.82 15.68 -11.93
N ASN A 205 9.25 16.88 -12.13
CA ASN A 205 8.16 17.08 -13.09
C ASN A 205 8.63 16.72 -14.51
N ASP A 206 9.85 17.11 -14.87
CA ASP A 206 10.46 16.79 -16.16
C ASP A 206 10.71 15.28 -16.36
N LYS A 207 10.73 14.50 -15.27
CA LYS A 207 10.87 13.04 -15.30
C LYS A 207 9.54 12.30 -15.42
N ILE A 208 8.41 13.02 -15.51
CA ILE A 208 7.08 12.43 -15.67
C ILE A 208 6.48 12.83 -17.02
N LYS A 209 6.25 11.84 -17.88
CA LYS A 209 5.67 12.03 -19.22
C LYS A 209 4.14 12.12 -19.17
N THR A 210 3.50 11.25 -18.41
CA THR A 210 2.06 11.29 -18.14
C THR A 210 1.79 10.71 -16.76
N ALA A 211 0.74 11.18 -16.08
CA ALA A 211 0.28 10.60 -14.82
C ALA A 211 -1.18 10.12 -14.92
N HIS A 212 -1.43 8.89 -14.50
CA HIS A 212 -2.76 8.26 -14.46
C HIS A 212 -3.13 8.01 -13.00
N LEU A 213 -4.11 8.76 -12.48
CA LEU A 213 -4.39 8.82 -11.05
C LEU A 213 -5.76 8.21 -10.74
N PHE A 214 -5.76 6.97 -10.25
CA PHE A 214 -6.97 6.23 -9.86
C PHE A 214 -7.37 6.54 -8.42
N ALA A 215 -8.63 6.96 -8.22
CA ALA A 215 -9.13 7.43 -6.93
C ALA A 215 -8.19 8.46 -6.28
N PRO A 216 -7.97 9.63 -6.92
CA PRO A 216 -6.97 10.59 -6.49
C PRO A 216 -7.29 11.17 -5.11
N VAL A 217 -6.26 11.26 -4.27
CA VAL A 217 -6.31 11.78 -2.90
C VAL A 217 -5.25 12.86 -2.76
N ALA A 218 -5.71 14.11 -2.82
CA ALA A 218 -5.01 15.27 -2.25
C ALA A 218 -5.86 15.73 -1.07
N ILE A 219 -6.49 16.90 -1.17
CA ILE A 219 -7.26 17.54 -0.08
C ILE A 219 -8.43 16.69 0.43
N MET A 220 -8.36 16.24 1.68
CA MET A 220 -9.36 15.36 2.32
C MET A 220 -10.44 16.07 3.17
N LYS A 221 -10.55 17.41 3.09
CA LYS A 221 -11.49 18.22 3.90
C LYS A 221 -12.92 17.68 3.96
N ASN A 222 -13.43 17.19 2.83
CA ASN A 222 -14.82 16.74 2.66
C ASN A 222 -15.02 15.24 2.90
N LEU A 223 -14.00 14.50 3.38
CA LEU A 223 -14.15 13.07 3.62
C LEU A 223 -15.30 12.81 4.62
N SER A 224 -16.24 11.96 4.20
CA SER A 224 -17.47 11.68 4.95
C SER A 224 -17.43 10.38 5.75
N SER A 225 -16.31 9.65 5.72
CA SER A 225 -16.14 8.40 6.47
C SER A 225 -16.46 8.61 7.96
N PRO A 226 -17.45 7.91 8.53
CA PRO A 226 -17.82 8.07 9.95
C PRO A 226 -16.65 7.84 10.89
N LEU A 227 -15.80 6.85 10.59
CA LEU A 227 -14.62 6.54 11.38
C LEU A 227 -13.63 7.71 11.41
N VAL A 228 -13.34 8.30 10.25
CA VAL A 228 -12.42 9.44 10.15
C VAL A 228 -12.99 10.68 10.85
N ARG A 229 -14.28 10.98 10.68
CA ARG A 229 -14.91 12.11 11.36
C ARG A 229 -14.95 11.96 12.88
N TYR A 230 -15.07 10.72 13.37
CA TYR A 230 -15.03 10.43 14.80
C TYR A 230 -13.61 10.55 15.38
N LEU A 231 -12.61 10.00 14.68
CA LEU A 231 -11.22 9.98 15.16
C LEU A 231 -10.47 11.29 14.93
N GLY A 232 -10.84 12.06 13.90
CA GLY A 232 -10.16 13.28 13.46
C GLY A 232 -9.91 14.28 14.59
N PRO A 233 -10.91 14.68 15.40
CA PRO A 233 -10.71 15.62 16.49
C PRO A 233 -9.71 15.17 17.57
N TYR A 234 -9.50 13.86 17.71
CA TYR A 234 -8.62 13.29 18.74
C TYR A 234 -7.21 12.98 18.22
N LEU A 235 -7.10 12.56 16.96
CA LEU A 235 -5.84 12.06 16.39
C LEU A 235 -5.29 12.94 15.26
N GLY A 236 -6.09 13.84 14.69
CA GLY A 236 -5.72 14.77 13.64
C GLY A 236 -4.98 16.03 14.12
N HIS A 237 -4.55 16.05 15.38
CA HIS A 237 -3.73 17.13 15.94
C HIS A 237 -2.60 16.53 16.79
N LYS A 238 -1.49 17.24 16.91
CA LYS A 238 -0.42 16.81 17.80
C LYS A 238 -0.84 16.95 19.27
N ASN A 239 -0.96 15.82 19.96
CA ASN A 239 -1.33 15.75 21.37
C ASN A 239 -0.79 14.45 21.99
N ALA A 240 -1.17 14.16 23.24
CA ALA A 240 -0.75 12.94 23.94
C ALA A 240 -1.17 11.66 23.20
N TYR A 241 -2.40 11.60 22.68
CA TYR A 241 -2.92 10.44 21.96
C TYR A 241 -2.18 10.21 20.65
N SER A 242 -2.07 11.20 19.77
CA SER A 242 -1.31 11.06 18.51
C SER A 242 0.16 10.75 18.75
N THR A 243 0.74 11.16 19.88
CA THR A 243 2.11 10.77 20.27
C THR A 243 2.19 9.30 20.70
N ILE A 244 1.21 8.79 21.43
CA ILE A 244 1.16 7.38 21.85
C ILE A 244 0.90 6.45 20.65
N PHE A 245 0.11 6.89 19.67
CA PHE A 245 -0.22 6.10 18.49
C PHE A 245 0.78 6.28 17.34
N GLY A 246 1.65 7.30 17.38
CA GLY A 246 2.59 7.61 16.31
C GLY A 246 3.77 6.63 16.22
N SER A 247 4.43 6.67 15.08
CA SER A 247 5.68 5.97 14.76
C SER A 247 5.68 4.49 15.12
N GLN A 248 4.60 3.80 14.77
CA GLN A 248 4.40 2.37 14.97
C GLN A 248 3.85 1.74 13.69
N GLU A 249 3.83 0.42 13.66
CA GLU A 249 3.10 -0.31 12.63
C GLU A 249 1.58 -0.24 12.91
N PHE A 250 0.79 0.31 11.99
CA PHE A 250 -0.66 0.51 12.20
C PHE A 250 -1.44 -0.81 12.29
N LEU A 251 -0.98 -1.83 11.58
CA LEU A 251 -1.46 -3.21 11.66
C LEU A 251 -0.25 -4.11 11.43
N PRO A 252 0.25 -4.83 12.47
CA PRO A 252 1.41 -5.70 12.32
C PRO A 252 1.16 -6.74 11.24
N HIS A 253 1.90 -6.65 10.13
CA HIS A 253 1.93 -7.70 9.11
C HIS A 253 2.43 -8.97 9.79
N ASN A 254 1.52 -9.93 9.94
CA ASN A 254 1.80 -11.19 10.60
C ASN A 254 1.50 -12.31 9.60
N GLU A 255 2.56 -12.99 9.16
CA GLU A 255 2.49 -14.07 8.18
C GLU A 255 1.48 -15.15 8.58
N PHE A 256 1.39 -15.50 9.88
CA PHE A 256 0.44 -16.49 10.36
C PHE A 256 -1.02 -16.01 10.25
N VAL A 257 -1.30 -14.75 10.63
CA VAL A 257 -2.65 -14.17 10.51
C VAL A 257 -3.07 -14.03 9.05
N MET A 258 -2.15 -13.60 8.16
CA MET A 258 -2.43 -13.51 6.73
C MET A 258 -2.63 -14.89 6.10
N ALA A 259 -1.85 -15.90 6.51
CA ALA A 259 -2.05 -17.27 6.11
C ALA A 259 -3.40 -17.82 6.60
N LEU A 260 -3.84 -17.47 7.82
CA LEU A 260 -5.16 -17.85 8.32
C LEU A 260 -6.28 -17.23 7.46
N PHE A 261 -6.20 -15.94 7.15
CA PHE A 261 -7.17 -15.28 6.27
C PHE A 261 -7.19 -15.89 4.87
N PHE A 262 -6.01 -16.13 4.28
CA PHE A 262 -5.88 -16.81 2.98
C PHE A 262 -6.63 -18.14 2.98
N ASN A 263 -6.43 -18.96 4.01
CA ASN A 263 -7.04 -20.29 4.09
C ASN A 263 -8.55 -20.23 4.35
N ILE A 264 -9.05 -19.32 5.21
CA ILE A 264 -10.50 -19.19 5.48
C ILE A 264 -11.28 -18.72 4.25
N CYS A 265 -10.65 -17.95 3.37
CA CYS A 265 -11.28 -17.44 2.16
C CYS A 265 -11.24 -18.42 0.97
N GLN A 266 -10.52 -19.55 1.07
CA GLN A 266 -10.37 -20.50 -0.05
C GLN A 266 -11.71 -21.08 -0.53
N PRO A 267 -11.84 -21.43 -1.83
CA PRO A 267 -13.11 -21.84 -2.42
C PRO A 267 -13.82 -23.00 -1.72
N ASP A 268 -13.05 -23.96 -1.20
CA ASP A 268 -13.53 -25.24 -0.64
C ASP A 268 -13.65 -25.25 0.90
N VAL A 269 -13.50 -24.09 1.56
CA VAL A 269 -13.48 -24.00 3.02
C VAL A 269 -14.86 -23.63 3.58
N VAL A 270 -15.30 -24.38 4.59
CA VAL A 270 -16.61 -24.21 5.26
C VAL A 270 -16.83 -22.80 5.79
N LEU A 271 -15.76 -22.11 6.21
CA LEU A 271 -15.80 -20.75 6.75
C LEU A 271 -15.79 -19.64 5.69
N ARG A 272 -15.78 -19.98 4.39
CA ARG A 272 -15.77 -19.01 3.29
C ARG A 272 -16.87 -17.93 3.40
N PRO A 273 -18.14 -18.24 3.75
CA PRO A 273 -19.18 -17.21 3.87
C PRO A 273 -18.85 -16.09 4.89
N VAL A 274 -18.08 -16.41 5.93
CA VAL A 274 -17.61 -15.41 6.92
C VAL A 274 -16.65 -14.43 6.26
N CYS A 275 -15.72 -14.93 5.45
CA CYS A 275 -14.83 -14.09 4.64
C CYS A 275 -15.64 -13.23 3.67
N GLU A 276 -16.53 -13.82 2.87
CA GLU A 276 -17.31 -13.07 1.87
C GLU A 276 -18.14 -11.94 2.51
N SER A 277 -18.71 -12.16 3.70
CA SER A 277 -19.46 -11.14 4.45
C SER A 277 -18.59 -9.99 4.95
N ALA A 278 -17.42 -10.29 5.55
CA ALA A 278 -16.45 -9.28 5.96
C ALA A 278 -15.99 -8.44 4.75
N MET A 279 -15.76 -9.09 3.60
CA MET A 279 -15.30 -8.42 2.38
C MET A 279 -16.37 -7.60 1.69
N LYS A 280 -17.64 -8.05 1.69
CA LYS A 280 -18.76 -7.25 1.17
C LYS A 280 -18.95 -5.94 1.94
N THR A 281 -18.55 -5.93 3.21
CA THR A 281 -18.56 -4.72 4.06
C THR A 281 -17.39 -3.78 3.73
N LEU A 282 -16.23 -4.33 3.35
CA LEU A 282 -15.03 -3.56 2.98
C LEU A 282 -15.06 -3.06 1.52
N TYR A 283 -15.60 -3.84 0.59
CA TYR A 283 -15.67 -3.54 -0.83
C TYR A 283 -17.13 -3.32 -1.24
N SER A 284 -17.52 -2.05 -1.35
CA SER A 284 -18.85 -1.70 -1.85
C SER A 284 -18.93 -1.87 -3.37
N GLY A 285 -20.06 -2.38 -3.88
CA GLY A 285 -20.39 -2.30 -5.31
C GLY A 285 -20.38 -3.61 -6.11
N GLY A 286 -20.11 -4.76 -5.49
CA GLY A 286 -20.34 -6.08 -6.11
C GLY A 286 -19.47 -6.44 -7.32
N ARG A 287 -18.50 -5.59 -7.69
CA ARG A 287 -17.54 -5.83 -8.79
C ARG A 287 -16.24 -6.43 -8.26
N VAL A 288 -16.36 -7.58 -7.61
CA VAL A 288 -15.23 -8.24 -6.95
C VAL A 288 -15.08 -9.64 -7.54
N ASN A 289 -13.85 -9.96 -7.95
CA ASN A 289 -13.52 -11.32 -8.36
C ASN A 289 -13.35 -12.19 -7.10
N MET A 290 -14.41 -12.93 -6.75
CA MET A 290 -14.42 -13.79 -5.58
C MET A 290 -13.40 -14.94 -5.68
N THR A 291 -12.98 -15.33 -6.89
CA THR A 291 -11.95 -16.34 -7.10
C THR A 291 -10.55 -15.82 -6.76
N ALA A 292 -10.27 -14.54 -7.02
CA ALA A 292 -8.99 -13.91 -6.68
C ALA A 292 -8.92 -13.41 -5.22
N MET A 293 -10.06 -13.42 -4.51
CA MET A 293 -10.16 -12.91 -3.14
C MET A 293 -9.19 -13.55 -2.12
N PRO A 294 -8.97 -14.88 -2.11
CA PRO A 294 -8.07 -15.48 -1.13
C PRO A 294 -6.65 -14.92 -1.25
N GLU A 295 -6.17 -14.77 -2.48
CA GLU A 295 -4.86 -14.19 -2.79
C GLU A 295 -4.78 -12.70 -2.37
N ALA A 296 -5.85 -11.94 -2.54
CA ALA A 296 -5.92 -10.56 -2.05
C ALA A 296 -5.79 -10.50 -0.51
N MET A 297 -6.41 -11.44 0.21
CA MET A 297 -6.35 -11.51 1.68
C MET A 297 -5.02 -12.03 2.21
N ALA A 298 -4.29 -12.83 1.44
CA ALA A 298 -2.92 -13.22 1.78
C ALA A 298 -1.92 -12.07 1.67
N THR A 299 -2.26 -11.07 0.84
CA THR A 299 -1.34 -9.99 0.43
C THR A 299 -1.64 -8.67 1.12
N HIS A 300 -2.86 -8.48 1.63
CA HIS A 300 -3.35 -7.23 2.21
C HIS A 300 -3.99 -7.45 3.60
N PRO A 301 -3.77 -6.53 4.56
CA PRO A 301 -2.94 -5.34 4.48
C PRO A 301 -1.44 -5.69 4.47
N ALA A 302 -0.67 -5.01 3.63
CA ALA A 302 0.76 -5.27 3.46
C ALA A 302 1.65 -4.58 4.51
N GLY A 303 1.07 -3.79 5.43
CA GLY A 303 1.79 -3.00 6.43
C GLY A 303 1.95 -1.52 6.06
N CYS A 304 1.95 -0.66 7.07
CA CYS A 304 2.18 0.78 6.95
C CYS A 304 2.49 1.41 8.31
N SER A 305 3.08 2.62 8.31
CA SER A 305 3.23 3.42 9.54
C SER A 305 1.91 4.04 9.98
N THR A 306 1.68 4.09 11.30
CA THR A 306 0.62 4.89 11.93
C THR A 306 0.74 6.38 11.62
N ASP A 307 1.96 6.89 11.38
CA ASP A 307 2.16 8.30 11.05
C ASP A 307 1.53 8.66 9.69
N GLN A 308 1.38 7.72 8.75
CA GLN A 308 0.57 7.95 7.53
C GLN A 308 -0.90 8.21 7.85
N MET A 309 -1.48 7.46 8.78
CA MET A 309 -2.89 7.62 9.21
C MET A 309 -3.07 8.95 9.93
N LEU A 310 -2.17 9.26 10.86
CA LEU A 310 -2.18 10.53 11.58
C LEU A 310 -2.06 11.71 10.61
N HIS A 311 -1.21 11.60 9.59
CA HIS A 311 -1.06 12.63 8.57
C HIS A 311 -2.36 12.88 7.80
N TYR A 312 -3.07 11.82 7.37
CA TYR A 312 -4.37 11.98 6.72
C TYR A 312 -5.45 12.55 7.64
N LEU A 313 -5.43 12.22 8.95
CA LEU A 313 -6.33 12.84 9.93
C LEU A 313 -6.02 14.32 10.13
N GLN A 314 -4.74 14.71 10.14
CA GLN A 314 -4.31 16.11 10.19
C GLN A 314 -4.77 16.89 8.96
N GLU A 315 -4.64 16.29 7.77
CA GLU A 315 -5.14 16.87 6.53
C GLU A 315 -6.66 17.04 6.55
N GLN A 316 -7.41 16.03 7.02
CA GLN A 316 -8.86 16.13 7.12
C GLN A 316 -9.30 17.23 8.09
N GLN A 317 -8.63 17.38 9.24
CA GLN A 317 -8.95 18.41 10.24
C GLN A 317 -8.55 19.82 9.79
N SER A 318 -7.36 19.97 9.20
CA SER A 318 -6.88 21.28 8.72
C SER A 318 -7.57 21.71 7.43
N GLY A 319 -7.95 20.74 6.59
CA GLY A 319 -8.49 20.97 5.25
C GLY A 319 -7.45 21.38 4.21
N TYR A 320 -6.16 21.27 4.54
CA TYR A 320 -5.04 21.64 3.66
C TYR A 320 -4.18 20.42 3.35
N PHE A 321 -3.73 20.32 2.10
CA PHE A 321 -2.74 19.32 1.70
C PHE A 321 -1.33 19.86 2.00
N ARG A 322 -0.72 19.40 3.10
CA ARG A 322 0.51 19.98 3.67
C ARG A 322 1.35 18.93 4.37
N GLN A 323 2.57 19.28 4.76
CA GLN A 323 3.46 18.35 5.49
C GLN A 323 2.93 17.97 6.88
N PHE A 324 3.56 16.97 7.48
CA PHE A 324 3.15 16.39 8.75
C PHE A 324 3.24 17.43 9.87
N ASP A 325 2.17 17.57 10.64
CA ASP A 325 2.15 18.46 11.80
C ASP A 325 2.80 17.76 13.02
N HIS A 326 3.98 18.22 13.42
CA HIS A 326 4.70 17.73 14.59
C HIS A 326 4.34 18.47 15.89
N GLY A 327 3.40 19.41 15.83
CA GLY A 327 3.04 20.37 16.87
C GLY A 327 3.93 21.61 16.86
N THR A 328 3.39 22.75 17.30
CA THR A 328 3.98 24.11 17.18
C THR A 328 5.47 24.17 17.46
N LYS A 329 5.93 23.65 18.61
CA LYS A 329 7.34 23.68 18.99
C LYS A 329 8.21 22.94 17.97
N LYS A 330 7.78 21.74 17.54
CA LYS A 330 8.58 20.93 16.64
C LYS A 330 8.48 21.43 15.20
N ASN A 331 7.35 21.99 14.79
CA ASN A 331 7.20 22.66 13.50
C ASN A 331 8.15 23.87 13.40
N LEU A 332 8.29 24.69 14.44
CA LEU A 332 9.27 25.78 14.43
C LEU A 332 10.71 25.27 14.27
N GLU A 333 11.05 24.11 14.86
CA GLU A 333 12.37 23.49 14.71
C GLU A 333 12.60 22.89 13.31
N VAL A 334 11.57 22.30 12.70
CA VAL A 334 11.70 21.55 11.42
C VAL A 334 11.43 22.43 10.20
N TYR A 335 10.43 23.31 10.30
CA TYR A 335 9.91 24.12 9.19
C TYR A 335 10.21 25.62 9.33
N GLY A 336 10.54 26.10 10.54
CA GLY A 336 10.68 27.54 10.82
C GLY A 336 9.35 28.28 10.94
N SER A 337 8.22 27.57 10.96
CA SER A 337 6.86 28.10 11.10
C SER A 337 6.05 27.28 12.11
N GLU A 338 5.01 27.88 12.69
CA GLU A 338 4.12 27.16 13.63
C GLU A 338 3.29 26.08 12.95
N GLU A 339 2.88 26.34 11.71
CA GLU A 339 2.13 25.42 10.85
C GLU A 339 3.04 24.78 9.80
N PRO A 340 2.81 23.52 9.40
CA PRO A 340 3.57 22.88 8.34
C PRO A 340 3.32 23.51 6.97
N PRO A 341 4.32 23.53 6.07
CA PRO A 341 4.18 24.09 4.73
C PRO A 341 3.23 23.28 3.85
N GLU A 342 2.46 23.97 3.00
CA GLU A 342 1.50 23.38 2.07
C GLU A 342 2.16 22.89 0.78
N TYR A 343 1.60 21.83 0.19
CA TYR A 343 1.93 21.42 -1.18
C TYR A 343 1.04 22.20 -2.16
N LEU A 344 1.67 23.02 -3.00
CA LEU A 344 1.02 23.90 -3.97
C LEU A 344 0.63 23.15 -5.25
N VAL A 345 -0.29 22.18 -5.12
CA VAL A 345 -0.74 21.32 -6.22
C VAL A 345 -1.30 22.13 -7.40
N GLU A 346 -2.07 23.18 -7.12
CA GLU A 346 -2.68 24.05 -8.13
C GLU A 346 -1.69 24.90 -8.92
N GLN A 347 -0.46 25.05 -8.43
CA GLN A 347 0.57 25.87 -9.09
C GLN A 347 1.63 25.02 -9.79
N ARG A 348 1.84 23.78 -9.33
CA ARG A 348 2.99 22.96 -9.70
C ARG A 348 2.64 21.62 -10.34
N CYS A 349 1.38 21.18 -10.24
CA CYS A 349 0.91 19.93 -10.85
C CYS A 349 0.00 20.16 -12.06
N VAL A 350 -0.02 21.37 -12.61
CA VAL A 350 -0.78 21.73 -13.81
C VAL A 350 0.11 21.53 -15.02
N THR A 351 -0.33 20.75 -16.01
CA THR A 351 0.33 20.74 -17.32
C THR A 351 0.19 22.14 -17.95
N PRO A 352 1.25 22.67 -18.58
CA PRO A 352 1.17 23.89 -19.39
C PRO A 352 0.04 23.86 -20.42
#